data_AF-A0A956SCX9-F1
#
_entry.id   AF-A0A956SCX9-F1
#
_cell.length_a   1.000
_cell.length_b   1.000
_cell.length_c   1.000
_cell.angle_alpha   90.00
_cell.angle_beta   90.00
_cell.angle_gamma   90.00
#
_symmetry.space_group_name_H-M   'P 1'
#
loop_
_entity.id
_entity.type
_entity.pdbx_description
1 polymer ?
#
loop_
_entity_poly.entity_id
_entity_poly.type
_entity_poly.pdbx_seq_one_letter_code
_entity_poly.pdbx_strand_id
1 'polypeptide(L)'
;MTTPLREHGRGPEPDRFDGFSLIELIVVIAIMAVLAGVALPTVDILQTRARSDRTVEQLQALETALEEYFLDHLRYPDQLADLETDGYIVSSFTAGDAFLDGWGNGLVYRKTGFRVNLTSRGPDQTDSPDDIDLTIDGQRILRAETRENMKTIHRALGLYQAEYASSGLPPLPALWYHADPALCAMGILVVNGYLTNDSRYRSDAWNDDYEYLGSPSVHVTSINM
;
A
#
# COMPACT_ATOMS: atom_id res chain seq x y z
N MET A 1 2.08 -82.42 -85.62
CA MET A 1 3.03 -81.33 -85.31
C MET A 1 2.41 -80.47 -84.24
N THR A 2 2.62 -80.82 -82.96
CA THR A 2 3.70 -80.33 -82.06
C THR A 2 3.47 -78.91 -81.57
N THR A 3 3.05 -78.82 -80.32
CA THR A 3 2.97 -77.68 -79.36
C THR A 3 4.29 -76.85 -79.34
N PRO A 4 4.32 -75.61 -78.80
CA PRO A 4 4.40 -75.48 -77.33
C PRO A 4 3.71 -74.27 -76.67
N LEU A 5 3.54 -74.49 -75.36
CA LEU A 5 3.19 -73.64 -74.23
C LEU A 5 3.86 -72.25 -74.22
N ARG A 6 3.21 -71.25 -73.63
CA ARG A 6 3.93 -70.10 -73.05
C ARG A 6 3.33 -69.66 -71.72
N GLU A 7 4.26 -69.36 -70.82
CA GLU A 7 4.17 -69.39 -69.37
C GLU A 7 3.23 -68.38 -68.73
N HIS A 8 2.69 -68.81 -67.60
CA HIS A 8 1.94 -67.99 -66.66
C HIS A 8 2.93 -67.33 -65.68
N GLY A 9 3.31 -66.08 -65.94
CA GLY A 9 4.11 -65.28 -65.01
C GLY A 9 3.23 -64.74 -63.88
N ARG A 10 3.47 -65.18 -62.63
CA ARG A 10 2.92 -64.53 -61.43
C ARG A 10 3.70 -63.24 -61.17
N GLY A 11 2.99 -62.11 -61.22
CA GLY A 11 3.52 -60.81 -60.79
C GLY A 11 3.57 -60.67 -59.25
N PRO A 12 4.28 -59.64 -58.74
CA PRO A 12 4.48 -59.43 -57.31
C PRO A 12 3.17 -59.03 -56.63
N GLU A 13 2.86 -59.65 -55.49
CA GLU A 13 1.68 -59.30 -54.69
C GLU A 13 1.91 -57.93 -54.01
N PRO A 14 0.96 -56.98 -54.14
CA PRO A 14 1.08 -55.68 -53.51
C PRO A 14 0.89 -55.79 -51.99
N ASP A 15 1.83 -55.22 -51.23
CA ASP A 15 1.71 -55.02 -49.79
C ASP A 15 0.45 -54.19 -49.53
N ARG A 16 -0.50 -54.76 -48.79
CA ARG A 16 -1.74 -54.08 -48.45
C ARG A 16 -1.42 -52.98 -47.45
N PHE A 17 -1.54 -51.73 -47.86
CA PHE A 17 -1.66 -50.62 -46.93
C PHE A 17 -2.93 -50.84 -46.09
N ASP A 18 -2.75 -51.18 -44.82
CA ASP A 18 -3.83 -51.25 -43.85
C ASP A 18 -4.52 -49.87 -43.78
N GLY A 19 -5.77 -49.84 -44.19
CA GLY A 19 -6.60 -48.64 -44.22
C GLY A 19 -7.08 -48.27 -42.81
N PHE A 20 -7.09 -46.97 -42.52
CA PHE A 20 -7.58 -46.39 -41.27
C PHE A 20 -8.99 -46.87 -40.94
N SER A 21 -9.23 -47.34 -39.72
CA SER A 21 -10.56 -47.82 -39.32
C SER A 21 -11.46 -46.67 -38.83
N LEU A 22 -12.75 -46.75 -39.16
CA LEU A 22 -13.78 -45.84 -38.64
C LEU A 22 -13.82 -45.85 -37.11
N ILE A 23 -13.58 -47.00 -36.48
CA ILE A 23 -13.55 -47.11 -35.02
C ILE A 23 -12.38 -46.33 -34.41
N GLU A 24 -11.26 -46.27 -35.12
CA GLU A 24 -10.02 -45.63 -34.69
C GLU A 24 -10.20 -44.11 -34.67
N LEU A 25 -10.87 -43.57 -35.69
CA LEU A 25 -11.25 -42.16 -35.71
C LEU A 25 -12.29 -41.82 -34.62
N ILE A 26 -13.27 -42.69 -34.38
CA ILE A 26 -14.32 -42.46 -33.37
C ILE A 26 -13.74 -42.43 -31.96
N VAL A 27 -12.78 -43.31 -31.64
CA VAL A 27 -12.11 -43.29 -30.32
C VAL A 27 -11.28 -42.02 -30.13
N VAL A 28 -10.59 -41.56 -31.18
CA VAL A 28 -9.77 -40.33 -31.10
C VAL A 28 -10.62 -39.10 -30.85
N ILE A 29 -11.74 -38.92 -31.57
CA ILE A 29 -12.65 -37.79 -31.33
C ILE A 29 -13.34 -37.88 -29.97
N ALA A 30 -13.63 -39.10 -29.48
CA ALA A 30 -14.19 -39.31 -28.14
C ALA A 30 -13.21 -38.87 -27.04
N ILE A 31 -11.93 -39.23 -27.17
CA ILE A 31 -10.88 -38.78 -26.22
C ILE A 31 -10.69 -37.26 -26.32
N MET A 32 -10.66 -36.68 -27.53
CA MET A 32 -10.57 -35.22 -27.69
C MET A 32 -11.75 -34.48 -27.05
N ALA A 33 -12.98 -35.01 -27.17
CA ALA A 33 -14.16 -34.42 -26.54
C ALA A 33 -14.08 -34.43 -25.00
N VAL A 34 -13.59 -35.53 -24.41
CA VAL A 34 -13.39 -35.63 -22.95
C VAL A 34 -12.30 -34.66 -22.48
N LEU A 35 -11.16 -34.61 -23.18
CA LEU A 35 -10.06 -33.70 -22.83
C LEU A 35 -10.47 -32.22 -22.95
N ALA A 36 -11.22 -31.87 -24.01
CA ALA A 36 -11.74 -30.52 -24.18
C ALA A 36 -12.71 -30.11 -23.06
N GLY A 37 -13.52 -31.05 -22.55
CA GLY A 37 -14.45 -30.81 -21.45
C GLY A 37 -13.78 -30.51 -20.10
N VAL A 38 -12.61 -31.09 -19.83
CA VAL A 38 -11.89 -30.92 -18.55
C VAL A 38 -11.03 -29.64 -18.51
N ALA A 39 -10.62 -29.12 -19.68
CA ALA A 39 -9.67 -27.99 -19.75
C ALA A 39 -10.27 -26.62 -19.42
N LEU A 40 -11.58 -26.41 -19.61
CA LEU A 40 -12.23 -25.10 -19.51
C LEU A 40 -12.31 -24.50 -18.09
N PRO A 41 -12.74 -25.21 -17.03
CA PRO A 41 -13.04 -24.57 -15.74
C PRO A 41 -11.81 -24.02 -14.98
N THR A 42 -10.60 -24.48 -15.31
CA THR A 42 -9.37 -24.07 -14.59
C THR A 42 -8.92 -22.65 -14.94
N VAL A 43 -9.24 -22.17 -16.15
CA VAL A 43 -8.74 -20.89 -16.64
C VAL A 43 -9.35 -19.71 -15.89
N ASP A 44 -10.66 -19.76 -15.60
CA ASP A 44 -11.38 -18.65 -14.94
C ASP A 44 -10.89 -18.40 -13.51
N ILE A 45 -10.60 -19.48 -12.77
CA ILE A 45 -10.07 -19.40 -11.40
C ILE A 45 -8.68 -18.75 -11.40
N LEU A 46 -7.82 -19.15 -12.34
CA LEU A 46 -6.46 -18.60 -12.45
C LEU A 46 -6.49 -17.12 -12.83
N GLN A 47 -7.35 -16.71 -13.76
CA GLN A 47 -7.50 -15.30 -14.10
C GLN A 47 -8.02 -14.48 -12.93
N THR A 48 -9.02 -14.99 -12.20
CA THR A 48 -9.59 -14.28 -11.04
C THR A 48 -8.53 -14.07 -9.95
N ARG A 49 -7.72 -15.10 -9.66
CA ARG A 49 -6.59 -14.97 -8.72
C ARG A 49 -5.57 -13.96 -9.20
N ALA A 50 -5.14 -14.04 -10.46
CA ALA A 50 -4.18 -13.10 -11.01
C ALA A 50 -4.66 -11.64 -10.97
N ARG A 51 -5.97 -11.40 -11.13
CA ARG A 51 -6.56 -10.06 -10.98
C ARG A 51 -6.59 -9.61 -9.52
N SER A 52 -6.97 -10.49 -8.60
CA SER A 52 -6.93 -10.22 -7.16
C SER A 52 -5.51 -9.86 -6.69
N ASP A 53 -4.52 -10.66 -7.08
CA ASP A 53 -3.11 -10.41 -6.76
C ASP A 53 -2.66 -9.04 -7.28
N ARG A 54 -3.05 -8.69 -8.51
CA ARG A 54 -2.77 -7.38 -9.11
C ARG A 54 -3.44 -6.22 -8.34
N THR A 55 -4.68 -6.41 -7.88
CA THR A 55 -5.37 -5.43 -7.03
C THR A 55 -4.62 -5.21 -5.72
N VAL A 56 -4.15 -6.29 -5.09
CA VAL A 56 -3.38 -6.20 -3.84
C VAL A 56 -2.07 -5.45 -4.06
N GLU A 57 -1.34 -5.74 -5.14
CA GLU A 57 -0.13 -4.99 -5.51
C GLU A 57 -0.43 -3.50 -5.71
N GLN A 58 -1.53 -3.17 -6.39
CA GLN A 58 -1.94 -1.78 -6.61
C GLN A 58 -2.31 -1.07 -5.31
N LEU A 59 -3.02 -1.75 -4.41
CA LEU A 59 -3.37 -1.22 -3.09
C LEU A 59 -2.12 -0.96 -2.23
N GLN A 60 -1.11 -1.83 -2.29
CA GLN A 60 0.16 -1.63 -1.58
C GLN A 60 0.96 -0.43 -2.13
N ALA A 61 0.95 -0.24 -3.46
CA ALA A 61 1.56 0.94 -4.07
C ALA A 61 0.85 2.23 -3.62
N LEU A 62 -0.50 2.20 -3.58
CA LEU A 62 -1.30 3.32 -3.07
C LEU A 62 -1.11 3.55 -1.57
N GLU A 63 -0.94 2.48 -0.78
CA GLU A 63 -0.61 2.59 0.64
C GLU A 63 0.65 3.42 0.85
N THR A 64 1.70 3.05 0.13
CA THR A 64 3.00 3.73 0.21
C THR A 64 2.86 5.20 -0.21
N ALA A 65 2.20 5.46 -1.33
CA ALA A 65 1.97 6.83 -1.81
C ALA A 65 1.13 7.68 -0.82
N LEU A 66 0.12 7.08 -0.19
CA LEU A 66 -0.70 7.74 0.82
C LEU A 66 0.08 8.02 2.11
N GLU A 67 0.94 7.09 2.55
CA GLU A 67 1.82 7.30 3.70
C GLU A 67 2.85 8.41 3.41
N GLU A 68 3.44 8.44 2.22
CA GLU A 68 4.36 9.52 1.80
C GLU A 68 3.67 10.88 1.74
N TYR A 69 2.50 10.96 1.09
CA TYR A 69 1.70 12.18 1.07
C TYR A 69 1.38 12.66 2.50
N PHE A 70 1.04 11.72 3.38
CA PHE A 70 0.74 12.00 4.78
C PHE A 70 1.94 12.55 5.54
N LEU A 71 3.15 12.04 5.28
CA LEU A 71 4.38 12.54 5.90
C LEU A 71 4.67 14.00 5.53
N ASP A 72 4.40 14.38 4.29
CA ASP A 72 4.67 15.73 3.80
C ASP A 72 3.58 16.74 4.20
N HIS A 73 2.32 16.31 4.22
CA HIS A 73 1.18 17.21 4.40
C HIS A 73 0.47 17.07 5.75
N LEU A 74 0.82 16.06 6.56
CA LEU A 74 0.16 15.67 7.82
C LEU A 74 -1.36 15.45 7.69
N ARG A 75 -1.81 15.16 6.47
CA ARG A 75 -3.20 14.88 6.11
C ARG A 75 -3.21 13.97 4.92
N TYR A 76 -4.26 13.17 4.79
CA TYR A 76 -4.51 12.44 3.54
C TYR A 76 -5.10 13.36 2.47
N PRO A 77 -4.88 13.06 1.17
CA PRO A 77 -5.42 13.85 0.08
C PRO A 77 -6.95 13.90 0.13
N ASP A 78 -7.57 14.88 -0.53
CA ASP A 78 -9.03 14.95 -0.59
C ASP A 78 -9.57 14.02 -1.69
N GLN A 79 -8.78 13.82 -2.75
CA GLN A 79 -9.06 12.88 -3.84
C GLN A 79 -7.81 12.04 -4.15
N LEU A 80 -8.00 10.78 -4.57
CA LEU A 80 -6.86 9.94 -4.99
C LEU A 80 -6.06 10.55 -6.15
N ALA A 81 -6.73 11.30 -7.03
CA ALA A 81 -6.09 11.99 -8.15
C ALA A 81 -5.06 13.05 -7.71
N ASP A 82 -5.15 13.56 -6.48
CA ASP A 82 -4.16 14.49 -5.94
C ASP A 82 -2.78 13.81 -5.80
N LEU A 83 -2.74 12.50 -5.51
CA LEU A 83 -1.49 11.74 -5.44
C LEU A 83 -0.74 11.71 -6.77
N GLU A 84 -1.48 11.62 -7.88
CA GLU A 84 -0.89 11.65 -9.22
C GLU A 84 -0.46 13.07 -9.60
N THR A 85 -1.26 14.06 -9.26
CA THR A 85 -0.98 15.48 -9.54
C THR A 85 0.26 15.97 -8.80
N ASP A 86 0.41 15.57 -7.54
CA ASP A 86 1.53 15.96 -6.67
C ASP A 86 2.74 15.04 -6.82
N GLY A 87 2.64 13.97 -7.61
CA GLY A 87 3.76 13.11 -8.01
C GLY A 87 4.12 11.99 -7.04
N TYR A 88 3.25 11.63 -6.11
CA TYR A 88 3.41 10.49 -5.20
C TYR A 88 3.15 9.14 -5.86
N ILE A 89 2.39 9.13 -6.94
CA ILE A 89 2.15 7.93 -7.76
C ILE A 89 2.13 8.29 -9.24
N VAL A 90 2.55 7.36 -10.09
CA VAL A 90 2.60 7.54 -11.54
C VAL A 90 1.70 6.53 -12.22
N SER A 91 0.76 6.99 -13.04
CA SER A 91 -0.01 6.09 -13.90
C SER A 91 0.83 5.63 -15.09
N SER A 92 0.77 4.33 -15.40
CA SER A 92 1.67 3.72 -16.38
C SER A 92 1.27 3.94 -17.85
N PHE A 93 -0.02 4.09 -18.15
CA PHE A 93 -0.49 4.20 -19.55
C PHE A 93 -1.43 5.39 -19.77
N THR A 94 -2.45 5.56 -18.93
CA THR A 94 -3.45 6.64 -18.96
C THR A 94 -3.59 7.23 -17.56
N ALA A 95 -3.96 8.51 -17.48
CA ALA A 95 -4.22 9.15 -16.19
C ALA A 95 -5.34 8.40 -15.45
N GLY A 96 -5.12 8.14 -14.16
CA GLY A 96 -6.05 7.42 -13.29
C GLY A 96 -5.94 5.89 -13.30
N ASP A 97 -5.09 5.29 -14.14
CA ASP A 97 -4.89 3.83 -14.17
C ASP A 97 -4.39 3.27 -12.84
N ALA A 98 -3.62 4.09 -12.11
CA ALA A 98 -3.10 3.75 -10.79
C ALA A 98 -4.20 3.61 -9.72
N PHE A 99 -5.45 3.97 -10.03
CA PHE A 99 -6.59 3.88 -9.12
C PHE A 99 -7.60 2.80 -9.55
N LEU A 100 -7.21 1.92 -10.48
CA LEU A 100 -8.02 0.81 -10.94
C LEU A 100 -7.63 -0.50 -10.25
N ASP A 101 -8.61 -1.37 -10.01
CA ASP A 101 -8.40 -2.74 -9.57
C ASP A 101 -7.97 -3.66 -10.74
N GLY A 102 -7.66 -4.93 -10.43
CA GLY A 102 -7.30 -5.93 -11.44
C GLY A 102 -8.42 -6.29 -12.42
N TRP A 103 -9.65 -5.85 -12.18
CA TRP A 103 -10.79 -5.99 -13.09
C TRP A 103 -11.03 -4.73 -13.93
N GLY A 104 -10.27 -3.66 -13.72
CA GLY A 104 -10.37 -2.38 -14.42
C GLY A 104 -11.40 -1.42 -13.83
N ASN A 105 -11.91 -1.68 -12.62
CA ASN A 105 -12.85 -0.82 -11.94
C ASN A 105 -12.14 0.14 -10.98
N GLY A 106 -12.70 1.32 -10.78
CA GLY A 106 -12.14 2.31 -9.86
C GLY A 106 -12.25 1.88 -8.40
N LEU A 107 -11.19 2.12 -7.63
CA LEU A 107 -11.19 1.91 -6.18
C LEU A 107 -12.10 2.91 -5.48
N VAL A 108 -12.75 2.45 -4.42
CA VAL A 108 -13.57 3.31 -3.55
C VAL A 108 -12.66 3.91 -2.48
N TYR A 109 -12.48 5.23 -2.52
CA TYR A 109 -11.73 5.99 -1.53
C TYR A 109 -12.64 6.58 -0.45
N ARG A 110 -12.38 6.27 0.83
CA ARG A 110 -13.08 6.86 1.97
C ARG A 110 -12.09 7.39 2.99
N LYS A 111 -12.18 8.68 3.30
CA LYS A 111 -11.35 9.39 4.28
C LYS A 111 -12.19 9.76 5.51
N THR A 112 -11.69 9.42 6.70
CA THR A 112 -12.28 9.78 7.99
C THR A 112 -11.18 10.29 8.92
N GLY A 113 -10.96 11.61 8.95
CA GLY A 113 -9.87 12.22 9.72
C GLY A 113 -8.50 11.72 9.25
N PHE A 114 -7.76 11.06 10.13
CA PHE A 114 -6.44 10.46 9.87
C PHE A 114 -6.52 8.97 9.49
N ARG A 115 -7.66 8.51 8.99
CA ARG A 115 -7.83 7.14 8.49
C ARG A 115 -8.35 7.17 7.07
N VAL A 116 -7.77 6.31 6.23
CA VAL A 116 -8.22 6.04 4.87
C VAL A 116 -8.62 4.58 4.76
N ASN A 117 -9.70 4.33 4.02
CA ASN A 117 -10.11 3.01 3.60
C ASN A 117 -10.21 2.99 2.07
N LEU A 118 -9.53 2.03 1.46
CA LEU A 118 -9.54 1.73 0.03
C LEU A 118 -10.25 0.40 -0.16
N THR A 119 -11.31 0.37 -0.97
CA THR A 119 -12.06 -0.85 -1.26
C THR A 119 -12.06 -1.14 -2.76
N SER A 120 -11.71 -2.37 -3.12
CA SER A 120 -12.01 -2.95 -4.43
C SER A 120 -13.23 -3.86 -4.32
N ARG A 121 -14.32 -3.48 -4.99
CA ARG A 121 -15.56 -4.28 -5.12
C ARG A 121 -15.44 -5.44 -6.11
N GLY A 122 -14.26 -5.61 -6.72
CA GLY A 122 -14.00 -6.69 -7.64
C GLY A 122 -14.96 -6.73 -8.85
N PRO A 123 -15.29 -7.92 -9.37
CA PRO A 123 -16.06 -8.06 -10.59
C PRO A 123 -17.56 -7.77 -10.44
N ASP A 124 -18.13 -7.93 -9.24
CA ASP A 124 -19.58 -7.80 -9.03
C ASP A 124 -20.02 -6.35 -8.77
N GLN A 125 -19.06 -5.48 -8.39
CA GLN A 125 -19.28 -4.06 -8.12
C GLN A 125 -20.31 -3.80 -7.03
N THR A 126 -20.52 -4.76 -6.13
CA THR A 126 -21.43 -4.64 -4.98
C THR A 126 -20.65 -4.64 -3.68
N ASP A 127 -21.19 -4.01 -2.62
CA ASP A 127 -20.55 -4.08 -1.30
C ASP A 127 -20.79 -5.49 -0.73
N SER A 128 -19.78 -6.35 -0.82
CA SER A 128 -19.86 -7.77 -0.48
C SER A 128 -18.66 -8.20 0.38
N PRO A 129 -18.76 -9.28 1.19
CA PRO A 129 -17.65 -9.73 2.05
C PRO A 129 -16.40 -10.25 1.31
N ASP A 130 -16.47 -10.43 0.00
CA ASP A 130 -15.35 -10.80 -0.87
C ASP A 130 -14.55 -9.60 -1.40
N ASP A 131 -14.95 -8.37 -1.04
CA ASP A 131 -14.24 -7.14 -1.35
C ASP A 131 -12.83 -7.14 -0.76
N ILE A 132 -11.90 -6.51 -1.48
CA ILE A 132 -10.52 -6.34 -1.02
C ILE A 132 -10.40 -4.96 -0.40
N ASP A 133 -10.34 -4.93 0.93
CA ASP A 133 -10.21 -3.72 1.73
C ASP A 133 -8.79 -3.50 2.24
N LEU A 134 -8.30 -2.27 2.13
CA LEU A 134 -7.09 -1.79 2.78
C LEU A 134 -7.43 -0.59 3.66
N THR A 135 -7.04 -0.64 4.93
CA THR A 135 -7.22 0.48 5.87
C THR A 135 -5.88 0.99 6.35
N ILE A 136 -5.67 2.29 6.18
CA ILE A 136 -4.42 2.99 6.48
C ILE A 136 -4.71 4.01 7.59
N ASP A 137 -3.92 3.97 8.65
CA ASP A 137 -4.11 4.82 9.83
C ASP A 137 -2.88 5.70 10.09
N GLY A 138 -3.02 7.00 9.83
CA GLY A 138 -1.99 8.00 10.02
C GLY A 138 -1.70 8.29 11.50
N GLN A 139 -2.57 7.89 12.44
CA GLN A 139 -2.33 8.09 13.86
C GLN A 139 -1.05 7.41 14.34
N ARG A 140 -0.66 6.29 13.72
CA ARG A 140 0.60 5.60 14.02
C ARG A 140 1.81 6.50 13.78
N ILE A 141 1.80 7.22 12.65
CA ILE A 141 2.87 8.13 12.23
C ILE A 141 2.91 9.33 13.18
N LEU A 142 1.77 9.99 13.41
CA LEU A 142 1.66 11.15 14.30
C LEU A 142 2.08 10.83 15.75
N ARG A 143 1.70 9.65 16.25
CA ARG A 143 2.13 9.17 17.59
C ARG A 143 3.63 8.90 17.63
N ALA A 144 4.21 8.34 16.57
CA ALA A 144 5.65 8.10 16.55
C ALA A 144 6.43 9.43 16.57
N GLU A 145 6.04 10.39 15.74
CA GLU A 145 6.66 11.71 15.67
C GLU A 145 6.56 12.47 17.00
N THR A 146 5.35 12.58 17.56
CA THR A 146 5.13 13.26 18.85
C THR A 146 5.98 12.64 19.96
N ARG A 147 6.24 11.32 19.90
CA ARG A 147 7.05 10.61 20.91
C ARG A 147 8.50 11.03 20.82
N GLU A 148 9.05 11.10 19.61
CA GLU A 148 10.43 11.53 19.40
C GLU A 148 10.62 13.00 19.73
N ASN A 149 9.64 13.85 19.41
CA ASN A 149 9.65 15.27 19.79
C ASN A 149 9.65 15.43 21.31
N MET A 150 8.74 14.73 22.02
CA MET A 150 8.69 14.77 23.48
C MET A 150 9.97 14.23 24.13
N LYS A 151 10.56 13.16 23.62
CA LYS A 151 11.86 12.65 24.12
C LYS A 151 12.95 13.72 24.04
N THR A 152 13.00 14.45 22.92
CA THR A 152 13.98 15.52 22.72
C THR A 152 13.72 16.69 23.67
N ILE A 153 12.45 17.05 23.85
CA ILE A 153 12.02 18.08 24.80
C ILE A 153 12.38 17.70 26.24
N HIS A 154 12.06 16.49 26.69
CA HIS A 154 12.39 16.01 28.04
C HIS A 154 13.89 15.99 28.28
N ARG A 155 14.68 15.62 27.27
CA ARG A 155 16.14 15.72 27.34
C ARG A 155 16.60 17.16 27.54
N ALA A 156 16.06 18.11 26.78
CA ALA A 156 16.41 19.53 26.91
C ALA A 156 16.02 20.09 28.29
N LEU A 157 14.82 19.78 28.77
CA LEU A 157 14.34 20.16 30.10
C LEU A 157 15.21 19.59 31.22
N GLY A 158 15.60 18.33 31.11
CA GLY A 158 16.49 17.69 32.09
C GLY A 158 17.87 18.34 32.15
N LEU A 159 18.44 18.71 31.00
CA LEU A 159 19.73 19.42 30.93
C LEU A 159 19.63 20.84 31.52
N TYR A 160 18.60 21.59 31.14
CA TYR A 160 18.35 22.92 31.69
C TYR A 160 18.17 22.89 33.21
N GLN A 161 17.39 21.94 33.72
CA GLN A 161 17.12 21.82 35.16
C GLN A 161 18.39 21.48 35.96
N ALA A 162 19.27 20.64 35.40
CA ALA A 162 20.56 20.31 36.03
C ALA A 162 21.48 21.54 36.12
N GLU A 163 21.48 22.38 35.08
CA GLU A 163 22.27 23.61 35.06
C GLU A 163 21.65 24.71 35.94
N TYR A 164 20.34 24.87 35.93
CA TYR A 164 19.60 25.78 36.82
C TYR A 164 19.96 25.55 38.29
N ALA A 165 20.04 24.28 38.71
CA ALA A 165 20.38 23.92 40.09
C ALA A 165 21.82 24.30 40.49
N SER A 166 22.73 24.55 39.53
CA SER A 166 24.15 24.80 39.80
C SER A 166 24.63 26.23 39.44
N SER A 167 23.98 26.91 38.49
CA SER A 167 24.50 28.15 37.88
C SER A 167 23.55 29.37 37.97
N GLY A 168 22.32 29.20 38.48
CA GLY A 168 21.40 30.31 38.76
C GLY A 168 20.67 30.87 37.53
N LEU A 169 20.41 30.03 36.52
CA LEU A 169 19.52 30.35 35.39
C LEU A 169 18.12 30.79 35.89
N PRO A 170 17.32 31.52 35.08
CA PRO A 170 15.96 31.85 35.46
C PRO A 170 15.05 30.59 35.46
N PRO A 171 13.98 30.55 36.26
CA PRO A 171 13.00 29.46 36.20
C PRO A 171 12.25 29.46 34.85
N LEU A 172 11.84 28.29 34.39
CA LEU A 172 11.06 28.15 33.15
C LEU A 172 9.60 28.59 33.37
N PRO A 173 9.05 29.45 32.49
CA PRO A 173 7.64 29.87 32.51
C PRO A 173 6.69 28.69 32.35
N ALA A 174 5.45 28.81 32.85
CA ALA A 174 4.43 27.76 32.71
C ALA A 174 3.97 27.53 31.26
N LEU A 175 4.09 28.54 30.40
CA LEU A 175 3.73 28.42 28.98
C LEU A 175 4.83 27.66 28.23
N TRP A 176 4.44 26.62 27.50
CA TRP A 176 5.37 25.88 26.66
C TRP A 176 5.87 26.72 25.48
N TYR A 177 4.95 27.29 24.70
CA TYR A 177 5.22 28.09 23.50
C TYR A 177 4.52 29.46 23.56
N HIS A 178 5.20 30.49 23.07
CA HIS A 178 4.68 31.84 22.88
C HIS A 178 5.51 32.55 21.80
N ALA A 179 4.93 33.56 21.13
CA ALA A 179 5.63 34.31 20.08
C ALA A 179 6.86 35.07 20.60
N ASP A 180 6.80 35.52 21.86
CA ASP A 180 7.95 36.09 22.59
C ASP A 180 8.76 34.95 23.26
N PRO A 181 10.03 34.73 22.85
CA PRO A 181 10.87 33.68 23.41
C PRO A 181 11.15 33.81 24.91
N ALA A 182 11.05 35.02 25.48
CA ALA A 182 11.30 35.24 26.91
C ALA A 182 10.12 34.79 27.80
N LEU A 183 8.93 34.62 27.24
CA LEU A 183 7.70 34.30 27.98
C LEU A 183 7.35 32.80 27.97
N CYS A 184 8.14 31.98 27.29
CA CYS A 184 7.87 30.55 27.12
C CYS A 184 9.08 29.67 27.39
N ALA A 185 8.84 28.45 27.85
CA ALA A 185 9.89 27.50 28.17
C ALA A 185 10.69 27.11 26.93
N MET A 186 10.01 26.84 25.80
CA MET A 186 10.67 26.50 24.54
C MET A 186 11.63 27.61 24.10
N GLY A 187 11.21 28.88 24.16
CA GLY A 187 12.03 30.02 23.76
C GLY A 187 13.32 30.13 24.59
N ILE A 188 13.22 29.97 25.91
CA ILE A 188 14.38 29.96 26.80
C ILE A 188 15.31 28.78 26.50
N LEU A 189 14.77 27.58 26.29
CA LEU A 189 15.57 26.40 25.94
C LEU A 189 16.32 26.59 24.61
N VAL A 190 15.68 27.22 23.62
CA VAL A 190 16.27 27.53 22.32
C VAL A 190 17.37 28.58 22.44
N VAL A 191 17.11 29.69 23.15
CA VAL A 191 18.07 30.78 23.34
C VAL A 191 19.34 30.31 24.07
N ASN A 192 19.20 29.39 25.02
CA ASN A 192 20.33 28.81 25.76
C ASN A 192 20.94 27.58 25.07
N GLY A 193 20.45 27.18 23.89
CA GLY A 193 21.05 26.14 23.05
C GLY A 193 20.75 24.70 23.46
N TYR A 194 19.79 24.44 24.35
CA TYR A 194 19.39 23.07 24.73
C TYR A 194 18.41 22.44 23.73
N LEU A 195 17.68 23.25 22.97
CA LEU A 195 16.71 22.81 21.97
C LEU A 195 16.95 23.57 20.65
N THR A 196 16.73 22.92 19.52
CA THR A 196 16.82 23.60 18.21
C THR A 196 15.56 24.42 17.94
N ASN A 197 15.71 25.55 17.24
CA ASN A 197 14.57 26.39 16.85
C ASN A 197 13.81 25.78 15.67
N ASP A 198 13.02 24.75 15.95
CA ASP A 198 12.26 23.99 14.97
C ASP A 198 10.77 24.06 15.31
N SER A 199 9.91 24.24 14.30
CA SER A 199 8.46 24.31 14.49
C SER A 199 7.87 23.03 15.07
N ARG A 200 8.50 21.87 14.86
CA ARG A 200 8.03 20.57 15.37
C ARG A 200 7.99 20.45 16.89
N TYR A 201 8.64 21.36 17.62
CA TYR A 201 8.60 21.38 19.07
C TYR A 201 7.58 22.36 19.63
N ARG A 202 6.87 23.13 18.78
CA ARG A 202 5.90 24.13 19.24
C ARG A 202 4.61 23.47 19.72
N SER A 203 4.16 22.47 18.98
CA SER A 203 2.93 21.70 19.20
C SER A 203 3.20 20.22 18.91
N ASP A 204 2.26 19.36 19.24
CA ASP A 204 2.29 17.96 18.82
C ASP A 204 1.99 17.80 17.32
N ALA A 205 2.04 16.56 16.83
CA ALA A 205 1.79 16.26 15.42
C ALA A 205 0.31 16.45 14.99
N TRP A 206 -0.61 16.64 15.95
CA TRP A 206 -2.01 17.02 15.69
C TRP A 206 -2.21 18.54 15.69
N ASN A 207 -1.13 19.31 15.86
CA ASN A 207 -1.15 20.75 16.03
C ASN A 207 -1.89 21.19 17.31
N ASP A 208 -1.92 20.31 18.32
CA ASP A 208 -2.36 20.63 19.68
C ASP A 208 -1.15 21.07 20.52
N ASP A 209 -1.36 22.02 21.43
CA ASP A 209 -0.30 22.51 22.30
C ASP A 209 0.16 21.41 23.27
N TYR A 210 1.46 21.38 23.52
CA TYR A 210 2.03 20.55 24.57
C TYR A 210 1.60 21.02 25.96
N GLU A 211 1.19 20.07 26.81
CA GLU A 211 0.87 20.32 28.20
C GLU A 211 2.16 20.40 29.03
N TYR A 212 2.37 21.56 29.66
CA TYR A 212 3.54 21.87 30.47
C TYR A 212 3.13 22.68 31.70
N LEU A 213 3.74 22.39 32.85
CA LEU A 213 3.39 23.01 34.13
C LEU A 213 4.44 24.00 34.67
N GLY A 214 5.45 24.37 33.87
CA GLY A 214 6.54 25.25 34.32
C GLY A 214 7.50 24.59 35.32
N SER A 215 8.56 25.30 35.72
CA SER A 215 9.45 24.80 36.78
C SER A 215 8.70 24.55 38.10
N PRO A 216 8.93 23.43 38.82
CA PRO A 216 10.03 22.47 38.66
C PRO A 216 9.73 21.28 37.73
N SER A 217 8.64 21.33 36.96
CA SER A 217 8.29 20.25 36.03
C SER A 217 9.32 20.12 34.92
N VAL A 218 9.83 18.89 34.76
CA VAL A 218 10.80 18.50 33.72
C VAL A 218 10.14 17.67 32.61
N HIS A 219 8.83 17.57 32.64
CA HIS A 219 8.06 16.72 31.75
C HIS A 219 7.02 17.54 30.99
N VAL A 220 6.77 17.10 29.77
CA VAL A 220 5.79 17.63 28.83
C VAL A 220 4.92 16.48 28.35
N THR A 221 3.61 16.67 28.31
CA THR A 221 2.64 15.69 27.80
C THR A 221 1.90 16.23 26.57
N SER A 222 1.29 15.34 25.80
CA SER A 222 0.34 15.69 24.72
C SER A 222 -0.97 14.97 25.02
N ILE A 223 -2.10 15.60 24.71
CA ILE A 223 -3.43 15.03 24.89
C ILE A 223 -3.68 13.78 24.03
N ASN A 224 -2.90 13.61 22.96
CA ASN A 224 -3.05 12.55 21.96
C ASN A 224 -2.17 11.31 22.25
N MET A 225 -1.51 11.28 23.41
CA MET A 225 -0.48 10.32 23.82
C MET A 225 -0.77 9.67 25.17
#